data_AF-A0A368CII7-F1
#
_entry.id   AF-A0A368CII7-F1
#
_cell.length_a   1.000
_cell.length_b   1.000
_cell.length_c   1.000
_cell.angle_alpha   90.00
_cell.angle_beta   90.00
_cell.angle_gamma   90.00
#
_symmetry.space_group_name_H-M   'P 1'
#
loop_
_entity.id
_entity.type
_entity.pdbx_description
1 polymer ?
#
loop_
_entity_poly.entity_id
_entity_poly.type
_entity_poly.pdbx_seq_one_letter_code
_entity_poly.pdbx_strand_id
1 'polypeptide(L)' 'MRNHASNSSSSMRLHQGDCVHLRCDDGTYQVIAIDDRHDRCWVRSWPLQRHGSPVFEVSLGSVVFEGQPLPAA' A
#
# COMPACT_ATOMS: atom_id res chain seq x y z
N MET A 1 6.21 37.24 4.06
CA MET A 1 5.28 36.67 3.05
C MET A 1 5.42 35.16 3.11
N ARG A 2 4.29 34.43 3.03
CA ARG A 2 4.12 33.02 3.41
C ARG A 2 4.98 32.07 2.58
N ASN A 3 5.88 31.31 3.22
CA ASN A 3 6.40 30.08 2.63
C ASN A 3 5.29 29.03 2.75
N HIS A 4 4.61 28.73 1.66
CA HIS A 4 3.86 27.50 1.54
C HIS A 4 4.88 26.36 1.58
N ALA A 5 5.18 25.87 2.78
CA ALA A 5 5.62 24.50 2.92
C ALA A 5 4.49 23.67 2.32
N SER A 6 4.69 23.20 1.08
CA SER A 6 3.89 22.14 0.51
C SER A 6 4.06 20.97 1.45
N ASN A 7 3.15 20.89 2.42
CA ASN A 7 2.87 19.72 3.20
C ASN A 7 2.48 18.69 2.15
N SER A 8 3.49 18.05 1.58
CA SER A 8 3.34 16.92 0.69
C SER A 8 2.85 15.85 1.63
N SER A 9 1.55 15.93 1.96
CA SER A 9 0.79 14.80 2.44
C SER A 9 1.13 13.74 1.42
N SER A 10 2.02 12.83 1.83
CA SER A 10 2.43 11.65 1.11
C SER A 10 1.15 10.83 0.95
N SER A 11 0.34 11.27 -0.01
CA SER A 11 -0.73 10.49 -0.60
C SER A 11 0.05 9.36 -1.25
N MET A 12 0.26 8.30 -0.47
CA MET A 12 0.79 7.03 -0.92
C MET A 12 -0.11 6.67 -2.09
N ARG A 13 0.35 6.94 -3.31
CA ARG A 13 -0.32 6.49 -4.50
C ARG A 13 -0.02 5.01 -4.59
N LEU A 14 -0.82 4.23 -3.88
CA LEU A 14 -0.89 2.81 -4.07
C LEU A 14 -1.35 2.58 -5.51
N HIS A 15 -0.69 1.69 -6.24
CA HIS A 15 -1.08 1.29 -7.57
C HIS A 15 -1.28 -0.23 -7.64
N GLN A 16 -2.08 -0.66 -8.60
CA GLN A 16 -2.18 -2.08 -8.92
C GLN A 16 -0.80 -2.62 -9.33
N GLY A 17 -0.43 -3.77 -8.77
CA GLY A 17 0.86 -4.42 -8.99
C GLY A 17 1.91 -4.10 -7.93
N ASP A 18 1.70 -3.07 -7.11
CA ASP A 18 2.62 -2.71 -6.02
C ASP A 18 2.77 -3.87 -5.03
N CYS A 19 4.00 -4.07 -4.55
CA CYS A 19 4.28 -4.97 -3.44
C CYS A 19 4.25 -4.18 -2.14
N VAL A 20 3.44 -4.65 -1.20
CA VAL A 20 3.14 -3.98 0.07
C VAL A 20 3.20 -4.95 1.23
N HIS A 21 3.31 -4.40 2.43
CA HIS A 21 3.12 -5.14 3.67
C HIS A 21 1.80 -4.73 4.31
N LEU A 22 1.27 -5.58 5.19
CA LEU A 22 0.11 -5.25 6.01
C LEU A 22 0.58 -4.98 7.44
N ARG A 23 -0.07 -4.06 8.15
CA ARG A 23 0.29 -3.78 9.56
C ARG A 23 0.05 -4.96 10.50
N CYS A 24 -0.74 -5.94 10.08
CA CYS A 24 -1.15 -7.08 10.90
C CYS A 24 -0.12 -8.22 10.87
N ASP A 25 0.76 -8.27 9.86
CA ASP A 25 1.68 -9.38 9.65
C ASP A 25 2.90 -8.99 8.81
N ASP A 26 3.97 -9.80 8.87
CA ASP A 26 5.23 -9.58 8.14
C ASP A 26 5.20 -10.07 6.68
N GLY A 27 4.05 -10.51 6.18
CA GLY A 27 3.88 -10.99 4.82
C GLY A 27 4.02 -9.90 3.77
N THR A 28 4.45 -10.31 2.58
CA THR A 28 4.44 -9.44 1.40
C THR A 28 3.22 -9.76 0.55
N TYR A 29 2.58 -8.72 0.04
CA TYR A 29 1.36 -8.83 -0.73
C TYR A 29 1.45 -7.98 -1.98
N GLN A 30 0.83 -8.44 -3.07
CA GLN A 30 0.69 -7.68 -4.28
C GLN A 30 -0.72 -7.07 -4.35
N VAL A 31 -0.80 -5.79 -4.67
CA VAL A 31 -2.07 -5.09 -4.92
C VAL A 31 -2.66 -5.54 -6.25
N ILE A 32 -3.93 -5.93 -6.22
CA ILE A 32 -4.68 -6.43 -7.38
C ILE A 32 -5.72 -5.42 -7.85
N ALA A 33 -6.35 -4.69 -6.93
CA ALA A 33 -7.28 -3.63 -7.26
C ALA A 33 -7.34 -2.62 -6.11
N ILE A 34 -7.76 -1.40 -6.41
CA ILE A 34 -7.88 -0.30 -5.45
C ILE A 34 -9.24 0.34 -5.64
N ASP A 35 -9.89 0.62 -4.52
CA ASP A 35 -11.13 1.37 -4.42
C ASP A 35 -10.96 2.51 -3.42
N ASP A 36 -10.45 3.62 -3.93
CA ASP A 36 -10.22 4.85 -3.16
C ASP A 36 -11.53 5.44 -2.61
N ARG A 37 -12.68 5.16 -3.24
CA ARG A 37 -13.97 5.67 -2.77
C ARG A 37 -14.40 5.03 -1.47
N HIS A 38 -14.00 3.78 -1.26
CA HIS A 38 -14.38 3.00 -0.09
C HIS A 38 -13.21 2.73 0.86
N ASP A 39 -12.05 3.36 0.65
CA ASP A 39 -10.82 3.19 1.45
C ASP A 39 -10.34 1.73 1.54
N ARG A 40 -10.48 0.99 0.43
CA ARG A 40 -10.19 -0.44 0.37
C ARG A 40 -9.30 -0.78 -0.82
N CYS A 41 -8.53 -1.84 -0.67
CA CYS A 41 -7.86 -2.48 -1.78
C CYS A 41 -7.95 -4.00 -1.66
N TRP A 42 -7.66 -4.68 -2.75
CA TRP A 42 -7.60 -6.12 -2.81
C TRP A 42 -6.17 -6.53 -3.07
N VAL A 43 -5.67 -7.44 -2.25
CA VAL A 43 -4.29 -7.92 -2.31
C VAL A 43 -4.25 -9.44 -2.38
N ARG A 44 -3.12 -9.99 -2.80
CA ARG A 44 -2.82 -11.43 -2.71
C ARG A 44 -1.41 -11.63 -2.18
N SER A 45 -1.16 -12.77 -1.55
CA SER A 45 0.20 -13.11 -1.09
C SER A 45 1.21 -13.12 -2.23
N TRP A 46 2.37 -12.52 -1.97
CA TRP A 46 3.54 -12.52 -2.84
C TRP A 46 4.75 -13.06 -2.05
N PRO A 47 5.58 -13.94 -2.63
CA PRO A 47 5.55 -14.48 -3.98
C PRO A 47 4.34 -15.40 -4.25
N LEU A 48 4.03 -15.60 -5.54
CA LEU A 48 2.92 -16.46 -5.94
C LEU A 48 3.16 -17.91 -5.50
N GLN A 49 2.18 -18.48 -4.82
CA GLN A 49 2.25 -19.88 -4.40
C GLN A 49 1.90 -20.82 -5.57
N ARG A 50 2.42 -22.06 -5.53
CA ARG A 50 2.16 -23.09 -6.56
C ARG A 50 0.67 -23.40 -6.76
N HIS A 51 -0.14 -23.26 -5.72
CA HIS A 51 -1.58 -23.51 -5.76
C HIS A 51 -2.41 -22.23 -6.01
N GLY A 52 -1.75 -21.13 -6.38
CA GLY A 52 -2.33 -19.80 -6.46
C GLY A 52 -2.29 -19.07 -5.12
N SER A 53 -2.42 -17.75 -5.18
CA SER A 53 -2.52 -16.90 -4.00
C SER A 53 -3.94 -16.30 -3.98
N PRO A 54 -4.76 -16.57 -2.95
CA PRO A 54 -6.11 -16.02 -2.86
C PRO A 54 -6.06 -14.49 -2.79
N VAL A 55 -7.04 -13.84 -3.41
CA VAL A 55 -7.24 -12.40 -3.33
C VAL A 55 -8.19 -12.11 -2.18
N PHE A 56 -7.83 -11.17 -1.32
CA PHE A 56 -8.67 -10.74 -0.20
C PHE A 56 -8.66 -9.22 -0.04
N GLU A 57 -9.71 -8.71 0.60
CA GLU A 57 -9.93 -7.27 0.84
C GLU A 57 -9.18 -6.81 2.09
N VAL A 58 -8.57 -5.62 2.02
CA VAL A 58 -7.96 -4.93 3.16
C VAL A 58 -8.29 -3.43 3.10
N SER A 59 -8.31 -2.78 4.26
CA SER A 59 -8.38 -1.32 4.31
C SER A 59 -7.05 -0.71 3.85
N LEU A 60 -7.10 0.39 3.10
CA LEU A 60 -5.90 1.14 2.69
C LEU A 60 -5.09 1.61 3.91
N GLY A 61 -5.75 1.93 5.02
CA GLY A 61 -5.09 2.28 6.28
C GLY A 61 -4.25 1.15 6.89
N SER A 62 -4.48 -0.11 6.51
CA SER A 62 -3.70 -1.26 6.98
C SER A 62 -2.48 -1.57 6.10
N VAL A 63 -2.33 -0.87 4.97
CA VAL A 63 -1.23 -1.07 4.02
C VAL A 63 -0.02 -0.25 4.44
N VAL A 64 1.15 -0.89 4.40
CA VAL A 64 2.45 -0.26 4.59
C VAL A 64 3.21 -0.37 3.28
N PHE A 65 3.54 0.77 2.68
CA PHE A 65 4.34 0.85 1.47
C PHE A 65 5.77 1.23 1.84
N GLU A 66 6.75 0.41 1.49
CA GLU A 66 8.17 0.70 1.76
C GLU A 66 8.78 1.72 0.78
N GLY A 67 7.99 2.31 -0.12
CA GLY A 67 8.48 3.19 -1.17
C GLY A 67 8.70 4.66 -0.79
N GLN A 68 8.98 5.01 0.46
CA GLN A 68 9.44 6.36 0.81
C GLN A 68 10.66 6.30 1.74
N PRO A 69 11.85 6.79 1.31
CA PRO A 69 12.94 7.07 2.24
C PRO A 69 12.43 8.10 3.26
N LEU A 70 12.64 7.83 4.54
CA LEU A 70 12.42 8.80 5.61
C LEU A 70 13.11 10.12 5.22
N PRO A 71 12.45 11.30 5.34
CA PRO A 71 13.14 12.56 5.14
C PRO A 71 14.27 12.64 6.18
N ALA A 72 15.51 12.77 5.69
CA ALA A 72 16.67 12.98 6.55
C ALA A 72 16.41 14.22 7.43
N ALA A 73 16.60 14.04 8.74
CA ALA A 73 16.41 15.06 9.77
C ALA A 73 17.40 16.22 9.61
#